data_AF-A0A8T3MD62-F1
#
_entry.id   AF-A0A8T3MD62-F1
#
_cell.length_a   1.000
_cell.length_b   1.000
_cell.length_c   1.000
_cell.angle_alpha   90.00
_cell.angle_beta   90.00
_cell.angle_gamma   90.00
#
_symmetry.space_group_name_H-M   'P 1'
#
loop_
_entity.id
_entity.type
_entity.pdbx_description
1 polymer ?
#
loop_
_entity_poly.entity_id
_entity_poly.type
_entity_poly.pdbx_seq_one_letter_code
_entity_poly.pdbx_strand_id
1 'polypeptide(L)' 'MKLVVTIVHNEDAGALVDALLEKEFRATRLHSSGGFLKQSNATILLGVEDAEVDEVVGIVREKCTSRT' A
#
# COMPACT_ATOMS: atom_id res chain seq x y z
N MET A 1 17.15 4.77 -3.22
CA MET A 1 16.34 4.69 -1.98
C MET A 1 15.23 5.73 -1.93
N LYS A 2 13.98 5.25 -1.95
CA LYS A 2 12.74 5.99 -1.68
C LYS A 2 11.95 5.35 -0.54
N LEU A 3 11.08 6.15 0.07
CA LEU A 3 10.01 5.68 0.94
C LEU A 3 8.68 5.84 0.20
N VAL A 4 8.00 4.73 -0.04
CA VAL A 4 6.64 4.73 -0.59
C VAL A 4 5.66 4.66 0.58
N VAL A 5 4.71 5.60 0.61
CA VAL A 5 3.62 5.64 1.58
C VAL A 5 2.31 5.48 0.81
N THR A 6 1.62 4.37 1.01
CA THR A 6 0.33 4.11 0.37
C THR A 6 -0.78 4.14 1.39
N ILE A 7 -1.88 4.82 1.05
CA ILE A 7 -3.10 4.87 1.86
C ILE A 7 -4.19 4.20 1.04
N VAL A 8 -4.67 3.05 1.51
CA VAL A 8 -5.58 2.17 0.78
C VAL A 8 -6.78 1.79 1.64
N HIS A 9 -7.84 1.30 0.99
CA HIS A 9 -8.99 0.72 1.68
C HIS A 9 -8.58 -0.50 2.50
N ASN A 10 -9.21 -0.72 3.65
CA ASN A 10 -8.85 -1.83 4.53
C ASN A 10 -9.12 -3.19 3.88
N GLU A 11 -10.12 -3.26 3.01
CA GLU A 11 -10.50 -4.44 2.23
C GLU A 11 -9.39 -4.88 1.28
N ASP A 12 -8.60 -3.93 0.73
CA ASP A 12 -7.52 -4.22 -0.21
C ASP A 12 -6.17 -4.44 0.48
N ALA A 13 -6.03 -3.96 1.72
CA ALA A 13 -4.75 -3.91 2.42
C ALA A 13 -4.11 -5.28 2.62
N GLY A 14 -4.91 -6.33 2.85
CA GLY A 14 -4.40 -7.70 2.99
C GLY A 14 -3.78 -8.20 1.69
N ALA A 15 -4.58 -8.19 0.61
CA ALA A 15 -4.14 -8.63 -0.71
C ALA A 15 -2.94 -7.83 -1.26
N LEU A 16 -2.88 -6.54 -0.95
CA LEU A 16 -1.72 -5.71 -1.30
C LEU A 16 -0.46 -6.15 -0.54
N VAL A 17 -0.54 -6.36 0.78
CA VAL A 17 0.61 -6.81 1.58
C VAL A 17 1.11 -8.17 1.10
N ASP A 18 0.21 -9.11 0.83
CA ASP A 18 0.58 -10.44 0.34
C ASP A 18 1.32 -10.36 -1.01
N ALA A 19 0.79 -9.58 -1.97
CA ALA A 19 1.43 -9.38 -3.27
C ALA A 19 2.81 -8.70 -3.20
N LEU A 20 2.99 -7.79 -2.24
CA LEU A 20 4.28 -7.14 -1.99
C LEU A 20 5.29 -8.14 -1.40
N LEU A 21 4.86 -8.98 -0.45
CA LEU A 21 5.70 -10.01 0.16
C LEU A 21 6.10 -11.10 -0.84
N GLU A 22 5.21 -11.52 -1.73
CA GLU A 22 5.51 -12.46 -2.84
C GLU A 22 6.61 -11.94 -3.78
N LYS A 23 6.77 -10.62 -3.84
CA LYS A 23 7.80 -9.90 -4.62
C LYS A 23 9.02 -9.52 -3.80
N GLU A 24 9.15 -10.08 -2.59
CA GLU A 24 10.25 -9.81 -1.64
C GLU A 24 10.33 -8.37 -1.12
N PHE A 25 9.30 -7.54 -1.35
CA PHE A 25 9.23 -6.21 -0.78
C PHE A 25 8.91 -6.27 0.72
N ARG A 26 9.64 -5.48 1.50
CA ARG A 26 9.37 -5.30 2.93
C ARG A 26 8.34 -4.21 3.12
N ALA A 27 7.20 -4.58 3.69
CA ALA A 27 6.09 -3.68 3.95
C ALA A 27 5.73 -3.64 5.44
N THR A 28 5.49 -2.43 5.97
CA THR A 28 4.96 -2.23 7.33
C THR A 28 3.55 -1.66 7.22
N ARG A 29 2.56 -2.40 7.72
CA ARG A 29 1.15 -1.96 7.75
C ARG A 29 0.84 -1.25 9.07
N LEU A 30 0.18 -0.09 8.97
CA LEU A 30 -0.34 0.69 10.08
C LEU A 30 -1.87 0.79 9.95
N HIS A 31 -2.57 0.64 11.07
CA HIS A 31 -3.97 1.01 11.17
C HIS A 31 -4.10 2.53 11.19
N SER A 32 -4.89 3.08 10.29
CA SER A 32 -5.08 4.53 10.16
C SER A 32 -6.56 4.88 9.94
N SER A 33 -6.89 6.17 10.04
CA SER A 33 -8.23 6.67 9.74
C SER A 33 -8.16 7.90 8.83
N GLY A 34 -9.09 7.98 7.88
CA GLY A 34 -9.18 9.12 6.98
C GLY A 34 -9.77 10.33 7.69
N GLY A 35 -9.09 11.49 7.63
CA GLY A 35 -9.53 12.70 8.34
C GLY A 35 -10.89 13.25 7.86
N PHE A 36 -11.24 13.04 6.60
CA PHE A 36 -12.50 13.53 6.02
C PHE A 36 -13.68 12.62 6.35
N LEU A 37 -13.62 11.35 5.92
CA LEU A 37 -14.70 10.38 6.12
C LEU A 37 -14.77 9.82 7.55
N LYS A 38 -13.72 10.03 8.36
CA LYS A 38 -13.54 9.42 9.70
C LYS A 38 -13.66 7.89 9.69
N GLN A 39 -13.42 7.28 8.53
CA GLN A 39 -13.46 5.84 8.34
C GLN A 39 -12.06 5.25 8.46
N SER A 40 -12.01 4.00 8.93
CA SER A 40 -10.77 3.23 9.05
C SER A 40 -10.23 2.88 7.66
N ASN A 41 -8.95 3.11 7.45
CA ASN A 41 -8.20 2.70 6.27
C ASN A 41 -6.87 2.06 6.70
N ALA A 42 -6.02 1.69 5.73
CA ALA A 42 -4.70 1.16 6.01
C ALA A 42 -3.63 2.04 5.38
N THR A 43 -2.56 2.29 6.13
CA THR A 43 -1.34 2.91 5.61
C THR A 43 -0.26 1.84 5.51
N ILE A 44 0.39 1.70 4.35
CA ILE A 44 1.49 0.76 4.15
C ILE A 44 2.75 1.55 3.80
N LEU A 45 3.84 1.24 4.50
CA LEU A 45 5.15 1.87 4.34
C LEU A 45 6.11 0.87 3.71
N LEU A 46 6.79 1.28 2.65
CA LEU A 46 7.81 0.47 1.97
C LEU A 46 9.08 1.28 1.74
N GLY A 47 10.23 0.75 2.14
CA GLY A 47 11.53 1.24 1.71
C GLY A 47 11.98 0.46 0.48
N VAL A 48 12.20 1.15 -0.64
CA VAL A 48 12.58 0.53 -1.93
C VAL A 48 13.68 1.32 -2.62
N GLU A 49 14.38 0.69 -3.57
CA GLU A 49 15.30 1.40 -4.43
C GLU A 49 14.58 2.27 -5.45
N ASP A 50 15.29 3.28 -5.98
CA ASP A 50 14.70 4.24 -6.91
C ASP A 50 14.16 3.56 -8.19
N ALA A 51 14.79 2.45 -8.61
CA ALA A 51 14.39 1.67 -9.78
C ALA A 51 13.15 0.79 -9.55
N GLU A 52 12.80 0.50 -8.29
CA GLU A 52 11.72 -0.43 -7.92
C GLU A 52 10.38 0.30 -7.67
N VAL A 53 10.40 1.64 -7.63
CA VAL A 53 9.22 2.47 -7.32
C VAL A 53 8.07 2.18 -8.27
N ASP A 54 8.34 2.08 -9.57
CA ASP A 54 7.31 1.86 -10.58
C ASP A 54 6.67 0.48 -10.47
N GLU A 55 7.43 -0.55 -10.06
CA GLU A 55 6.90 -1.89 -9.80
C GLU A 55 5.93 -1.87 -8.60
N VAL A 56 6.33 -1.24 -7.48
CA VAL A 56 5.47 -1.09 -6.31
C VAL A 56 4.18 -0.34 -6.66
N VAL A 57 4.27 0.75 -7.40
CA VAL A 57 3.10 1.52 -7.85
C VAL A 57 2.20 0.67 -8.76
N GLY A 58 2.79 -0.16 -9.61
CA GLY A 58 2.07 -1.13 -10.44
C GLY A 58 1.25 -2.12 -9.61
N ILE A 59 1.88 -2.75 -8.61
CA ILE A 59 1.22 -3.70 -7.71
C ILE A 59 0.06 -3.03 -6.96
N VAL A 60 0.26 -1.80 -6.46
CA VAL A 60 -0.80 -1.04 -5.77
C VAL A 60 -1.99 -0.78 -6.69
N ARG A 61 -1.76 -0.41 -7.96
CA ARG A 61 -2.83 -0.19 -8.94
C ARG A 61 -3.58 -1.46 -9.32
N GLU A 62 -2.90 -2.60 -9.31
CA GLU A 62 -3.51 -3.89 -9.62
C GLU A 62 -4.36 -4.39 -8.44
N LYS A 63 -3.87 -4.24 -7.20
CA LYS A 63 -4.51 -4.82 -6.00
C LYS A 63 -5.53 -3.89 -5.35
N CYS A 64 -5.48 -2.58 -5.60
CA CYS A 64 -6.39 -1.62 -4.98
C CYS A 64 -7.32 -0.99 -6.00
N THR A 65 -8.58 -0.82 -5.62
CA THR A 65 -9.60 -0.22 -6.48
C THR A 65 -10.30 0.95 -5.82
N SER A 66 -10.66 1.95 -6.62
CA SER A 66 -11.46 3.08 -6.16
C SER A 66 -12.89 2.62 -5.87
N ARG A 67 -13.41 3.02 -4.71
CA ARG A 67 -14.79 2.79 -4.30
C ARG A 67 -15.47 4.13 -4.07
N THR A 68 -16.72 4.24 -4.53
CA THR A 68 -17.60 5.40 -4.32
C THR A 68 -18.32 5.31 -2.99
#